data_AF-A0A485MLL9-F1
#
_entry.id   AF-A0A485MLL9-F1
#
_cell.length_a   1.000
_cell.length_b   1.000
_cell.length_c   1.000
_cell.angle_alpha   90.00
_cell.angle_beta   90.00
_cell.angle_gamma   90.00
#
_symmetry.space_group_name_H-M   'P 1'
#
loop_
_entity.id
_entity.type
_entity.pdbx_description
1 polymer ?
#
loop_
_entity_poly.entity_id
_entity_poly.type
_entity_poly.pdbx_seq_one_letter_code
_entity_poly.pdbx_strand_id
1 'polypeptide(L)'
;MSGPDGDLGGPAEAGAKGGNGGFGEAADIRSGASFLGPEVMALGLLCLSLVLLGALQTQAQDSTPNLIPAPPLLRVPLQPDFQDELFQGKWYVVGLAGNAFNKEDNSQFKMYATTYELNEDSSYNVTSTLLRNQLCDHWIRTFLPSFQPGQFNLGNIERYPGIQSYTVRVVATDYNQVATVFFKKVYKNREFFKITLYGRTKELTQELKENFITFAKSLGLTDDHIIFPIPIDQCIDE
;
A
#
# COMPACT_ATOMS: atom_id res chain seq x y z
N MET A 1 2.94 -8.31 -9.43
CA MET A 1 3.72 -7.13 -9.89
C MET A 1 2.72 -5.99 -10.09
N SER A 2 1.87 -5.65 -9.11
CA SER A 2 2.17 -4.91 -7.87
C SER A 2 2.77 -3.55 -8.20
N GLY A 3 1.90 -2.57 -8.45
CA GLY A 3 2.31 -1.23 -8.85
C GLY A 3 2.86 -0.39 -7.69
N PRO A 4 3.35 0.82 -8.00
CA PRO A 4 4.12 1.66 -7.07
C PRO A 4 3.45 2.05 -5.75
N ASP A 5 2.13 2.15 -5.80
CA ASP A 5 1.27 2.38 -4.66
C ASP A 5 0.58 1.07 -4.33
N GLY A 6 1.24 0.23 -3.53
CA GLY A 6 0.58 -0.87 -2.85
C GLY A 6 -0.68 -0.35 -2.16
N ASP A 7 -1.82 -0.65 -2.80
CA ASP A 7 -3.16 -0.61 -2.23
C ASP A 7 -3.88 0.75 -2.24
N LEU A 8 -4.18 1.28 -3.43
CA LEU A 8 -5.39 2.09 -3.66
C LEU A 8 -6.48 1.34 -4.45
N GLY A 9 -6.45 0.02 -4.43
CA GLY A 9 -7.54 -0.81 -4.94
C GLY A 9 -7.30 -2.27 -4.56
N GLY A 10 -8.12 -2.81 -3.67
CA GLY A 10 -8.26 -4.26 -3.51
C GLY A 10 -9.66 -4.70 -3.96
N PRO A 11 -9.93 -6.02 -4.06
CA PRO A 11 -9.09 -7.11 -4.51
C PRO A 11 -9.27 -7.37 -6.03
N ALA A 12 -8.27 -7.93 -6.68
CA ALA A 12 -8.51 -8.64 -7.94
C ALA A 12 -9.28 -9.92 -7.59
N GLU A 13 -10.53 -10.02 -8.03
CA GLU A 13 -11.22 -11.31 -8.13
C GLU A 13 -10.42 -12.22 -9.05
N ALA A 14 -9.83 -13.27 -8.48
CA ALA A 14 -9.32 -14.37 -9.27
C ALA A 14 -10.52 -15.15 -9.82
N GLY A 15 -10.82 -14.92 -11.10
CA GLY A 15 -11.79 -15.70 -11.85
C GLY A 15 -11.44 -17.19 -11.78
N ALA A 16 -12.37 -17.97 -11.24
CA ALA A 16 -12.33 -19.41 -11.28
C ALA A 16 -12.39 -19.87 -12.76
N LYS A 17 -11.29 -20.41 -13.27
CA LYS A 17 -11.32 -21.19 -14.52
C LYS A 17 -11.99 -22.53 -14.24
N GLY A 18 -13.25 -22.64 -14.65
CA GLY A 18 -13.95 -23.91 -14.78
C GLY A 18 -13.24 -24.78 -15.81
N GLY A 19 -12.54 -25.82 -15.35
CA GLY A 19 -12.05 -26.93 -16.17
C GLY A 19 -13.13 -27.99 -16.26
N ASN A 20 -13.77 -28.08 -17.42
CA ASN A 20 -14.75 -29.10 -17.75
C ASN A 20 -14.01 -30.36 -18.21
N GLY A 21 -14.01 -31.41 -17.39
CA GLY A 21 -13.47 -32.73 -17.72
C GLY A 21 -14.53 -33.79 -17.45
N GLY A 22 -15.12 -34.33 -18.52
CA GLY A 22 -16.03 -35.46 -18.45
C GLY A 22 -15.27 -36.79 -18.47
N PHE A 23 -15.79 -37.79 -17.77
CA PHE A 23 -16.13 -39.14 -18.24
C PHE A 23 -16.37 -40.07 -17.03
N GLY A 24 -17.34 -40.97 -17.15
CA GLY A 24 -17.25 -42.29 -16.50
C GLY A 24 -18.34 -42.67 -15.51
N GLU A 25 -19.37 -43.32 -16.06
CA GLU A 25 -19.95 -44.58 -15.56
C GLU A 25 -20.88 -44.59 -14.33
N ALA A 26 -22.13 -44.98 -14.62
CA ALA A 26 -23.12 -45.39 -13.64
C ALA A 26 -22.85 -46.82 -13.17
N ALA A 27 -22.81 -47.02 -11.85
CA ALA A 27 -22.98 -48.33 -11.23
C ALA A 27 -23.95 -48.22 -10.05
N ASP A 28 -25.05 -48.94 -10.21
CA ASP A 28 -26.14 -49.15 -9.27
C ASP A 28 -25.69 -50.05 -8.12
N ILE A 29 -25.82 -49.61 -6.86
CA ILE A 29 -25.78 -50.51 -5.68
C ILE A 29 -26.92 -50.16 -4.72
N ARG A 30 -27.92 -51.04 -4.79
CA ARG A 30 -28.93 -51.42 -3.79
C ARG A 30 -28.66 -51.03 -2.33
N SER A 31 -29.75 -50.51 -1.76
CA SER A 31 -30.20 -50.52 -0.36
C SER A 31 -29.52 -51.55 0.56
N GLY A 32 -28.98 -51.05 1.68
CA GLY A 32 -28.50 -51.84 2.81
C GLY A 32 -28.37 -50.97 4.05
N ALA A 33 -29.50 -50.66 4.71
CA ALA A 33 -29.50 -50.12 6.05
C ALA A 33 -28.77 -51.10 6.98
N SER A 34 -27.55 -50.76 7.36
CA SER A 34 -26.74 -51.53 8.31
C SER A 34 -26.41 -50.63 9.49
N PHE A 35 -26.78 -51.12 10.67
CA PHE A 35 -26.57 -50.49 11.96
C PHE A 35 -25.09 -50.13 12.15
N LEU A 36 -24.78 -48.84 12.19
CA LEU A 36 -23.46 -48.34 12.54
C LEU A 36 -23.24 -48.55 14.04
N GLY A 37 -22.36 -49.50 14.39
CA GLY A 37 -21.91 -49.68 15.77
C GLY A 37 -21.19 -48.43 16.31
N PRO A 38 -21.10 -48.28 17.65
CA PRO A 38 -20.56 -47.08 18.29
C PRO A 38 -19.13 -46.72 17.87
N GLU A 39 -18.31 -47.70 17.45
CA GLU A 39 -16.96 -47.47 16.91
C GLU A 39 -16.95 -46.71 15.58
N VAL A 40 -17.91 -46.97 14.69
CA VAL A 40 -17.96 -46.32 13.37
C VAL A 40 -18.44 -44.86 13.50
N MET A 41 -19.32 -44.61 14.47
CA MET A 41 -19.71 -43.24 14.84
C MET A 41 -18.56 -42.46 15.48
N ALA A 42 -17.74 -43.11 16.33
CA ALA A 42 -16.56 -42.50 16.93
C ALA A 42 -15.51 -42.12 15.86
N LEU A 43 -15.25 -43.02 14.91
CA LEU A 43 -14.32 -42.78 13.80
C LEU A 43 -14.80 -41.65 12.89
N GLY A 44 -16.11 -41.57 12.61
CA GLY A 44 -16.71 -40.49 11.83
C GLY A 44 -16.58 -39.11 12.51
N LEU A 45 -16.79 -39.04 13.82
CA LEU A 45 -16.60 -37.81 14.61
C LEU A 45 -15.13 -37.38 14.65
N LEU A 46 -14.20 -38.34 14.73
CA LEU A 46 -12.76 -38.09 14.68
C LEU A 46 -12.34 -37.52 13.32
N CYS A 47 -12.83 -38.10 12.22
CA CYS A 47 -12.61 -37.58 10.87
C CYS A 47 -13.18 -36.17 10.69
N LEU A 48 -14.41 -35.91 11.18
CA LEU A 48 -14.98 -34.57 11.16
C LEU A 48 -14.14 -33.58 11.97
N SER A 49 -13.65 -33.97 13.15
CA SER A 49 -12.79 -33.12 13.97
C SER A 49 -11.46 -32.81 13.28
N LEU A 50 -10.84 -33.78 12.59
CA LEU A 50 -9.61 -33.58 11.82
C LEU A 50 -9.82 -32.69 10.60
N VAL A 51 -10.96 -32.81 9.91
CA VAL A 51 -11.31 -31.95 8.78
C VAL A 51 -11.61 -30.52 9.26
N LEU A 52 -12.32 -30.34 10.37
CA LEU A 52 -12.55 -29.03 11.00
C LEU A 52 -11.25 -28.39 11.48
N LEU A 53 -10.36 -29.17 12.09
CA LEU A 53 -9.05 -28.68 12.55
C LEU A 53 -8.14 -28.32 11.37
N GLY A 54 -8.15 -29.13 10.31
CA GLY A 54 -7.45 -28.87 9.06
C GLY A 54 -7.98 -27.63 8.34
N ALA A 55 -9.31 -27.42 8.33
CA ALA A 55 -9.96 -26.21 7.80
C ALA A 55 -9.63 -24.96 8.62
N LEU A 56 -9.59 -25.06 9.96
CA LEU A 56 -9.15 -23.96 10.82
C LEU A 56 -7.67 -23.62 10.60
N GLN A 57 -6.81 -24.64 10.47
CA GLN A 57 -5.38 -24.45 10.21
C GLN A 57 -5.13 -23.82 8.84
N THR A 58 -5.85 -24.23 7.80
CA THR A 58 -5.75 -23.58 6.47
C THR A 58 -6.25 -22.13 6.48
N GLN A 59 -7.26 -21.80 7.30
CA GLN A 59 -7.72 -20.41 7.45
C GLN A 59 -6.77 -19.55 8.30
N ALA A 60 -6.02 -20.15 9.24
CA ALA A 60 -4.99 -19.47 10.02
C ALA A 60 -3.66 -19.29 9.27
N GLN A 61 -3.46 -20.03 8.17
CA GLN A 61 -2.22 -20.03 7.39
C GLN A 61 -2.22 -19.07 6.21
N ASP A 62 -3.25 -18.21 6.09
CA ASP A 62 -3.10 -16.89 5.47
C ASP A 62 -2.28 -16.00 6.42
N SER A 63 -1.01 -16.39 6.57
CA SER A 63 -0.01 -15.70 7.38
C SER A 63 0.23 -14.36 6.74
N THR A 64 -0.46 -13.36 7.28
CA THR A 64 -0.26 -11.98 6.93
C THR A 64 1.18 -11.60 7.28
N PRO A 65 1.92 -10.95 6.36
CA PRO A 65 3.22 -10.42 6.70
C PRO A 65 3.08 -9.54 7.95
N ASN A 66 3.89 -9.80 8.98
CA ASN A 66 3.97 -8.93 10.15
C ASN A 66 4.50 -7.57 9.70
N LEU A 67 3.60 -6.63 9.40
CA LEU A 67 3.96 -5.27 9.05
C LEU A 67 4.68 -4.60 10.23
N ILE A 68 5.72 -3.82 9.93
CA ILE A 68 6.31 -2.92 10.92
C ILE A 68 5.20 -1.95 11.40
N PRO A 69 4.97 -1.82 12.72
CA PRO A 69 3.94 -0.94 13.25
C PRO A 69 4.14 0.50 12.79
N ALA A 70 3.06 1.21 12.47
CA ALA A 70 3.17 2.61 12.09
C ALA A 70 3.64 3.45 13.31
N PRO A 71 4.59 4.37 13.13
CA PRO A 71 5.04 5.22 14.21
C PRO A 71 3.92 6.18 14.63
N PRO A 72 3.82 6.56 15.92
CA PRO A 72 2.93 7.62 16.35
C PRO A 72 3.34 8.94 15.69
N LEU A 73 2.37 9.79 15.34
CA LEU A 73 2.63 11.08 14.69
C LEU A 73 3.55 11.98 15.52
N LEU A 74 3.65 11.81 16.84
CA LEU A 74 4.59 12.56 17.68
C LEU A 74 6.07 12.32 17.31
N ARG A 75 6.40 11.15 16.73
CA ARG A 75 7.75 10.83 16.24
C ARG A 75 8.02 11.33 14.81
N VAL A 76 7.01 11.88 14.15
CA VAL A 76 7.10 12.39 12.78
C VAL A 76 7.11 13.91 12.84
N PRO A 77 8.25 14.57 12.56
CA PRO A 77 8.31 16.03 12.54
C PRO A 77 7.28 16.62 11.57
N LEU A 78 6.90 17.88 11.82
CA LEU A 78 6.08 18.68 10.94
C LEU A 78 6.89 19.89 10.51
N GLN A 79 6.87 20.21 9.21
CA GLN A 79 7.53 21.40 8.68
C GLN A 79 7.02 22.65 9.42
N PRO A 80 7.91 23.43 10.08
CA PRO A 80 7.52 24.67 10.72
C PRO A 80 7.09 25.70 9.67
N ASP A 81 6.08 26.51 10.02
CA ASP A 81 5.56 27.63 9.22
C ASP A 81 5.32 27.26 7.75
N PHE A 82 4.71 26.09 7.54
CA PHE A 82 4.51 25.52 6.21
C PHE A 82 3.76 26.50 5.29
N GLN A 83 4.42 26.86 4.18
CA GLN A 83 3.87 27.67 3.10
C GLN A 83 3.27 26.75 2.01
N ASP A 84 1.94 26.70 1.93
CA ASP A 84 1.22 25.90 0.95
C ASP A 84 1.45 26.40 -0.49
N GLU A 85 1.48 27.71 -0.70
CA GLU A 85 1.74 28.30 -2.02
C GLU A 85 3.09 27.87 -2.61
N LEU A 86 4.14 27.78 -1.78
CA LEU A 86 5.48 27.40 -2.23
C LEU A 86 5.61 25.88 -2.48
N PHE A 87 4.76 25.07 -1.85
CA PHE A 87 4.80 23.61 -1.99
C PHE A 87 4.14 23.09 -3.27
N GLN A 88 3.37 23.95 -3.95
CA GLN A 88 2.68 23.64 -5.20
C GLN A 88 3.60 23.12 -6.31
N GLY A 89 2.99 22.55 -7.33
CA GLY A 89 3.63 22.13 -8.57
C GLY A 89 4.09 20.68 -8.55
N LYS A 90 4.89 20.32 -9.55
CA LYS A 90 5.37 18.96 -9.79
C LYS A 90 6.52 18.61 -8.85
N TRP A 91 6.49 17.37 -8.36
CA TRP A 91 7.54 16.72 -7.60
C TRP A 91 7.80 15.32 -8.14
N TYR A 92 9.06 14.96 -8.38
CA TYR A 92 9.49 13.61 -8.71
C TYR A 92 9.66 12.78 -7.44
N VAL A 93 9.22 11.53 -7.46
CA VAL A 93 9.43 10.59 -6.33
C VAL A 93 10.80 9.94 -6.46
N VAL A 94 11.78 10.52 -5.77
CA VAL A 94 13.19 10.11 -5.82
C VAL A 94 13.49 8.99 -4.83
N GLY A 95 12.74 8.89 -3.73
CA GLY A 95 12.88 7.82 -2.74
C GLY A 95 11.57 7.48 -2.06
N LEU A 96 11.42 6.21 -1.68
CA LEU A 96 10.26 5.69 -0.96
C LEU A 96 10.73 4.78 0.17
N ALA A 97 10.05 4.88 1.30
CA ALA A 97 10.27 4.00 2.43
C ALA A 97 8.94 3.70 3.12
N GLY A 98 8.69 2.48 3.58
CA GLY A 98 7.43 2.18 4.27
C GLY A 98 7.26 0.71 4.61
N ASN A 99 6.30 0.41 5.48
CA ASN A 99 6.11 -0.95 6.01
C ASN A 99 5.55 -1.96 5.01
N ALA A 100 5.13 -1.51 3.82
CA ALA A 100 4.67 -2.36 2.72
C ALA A 100 5.64 -2.39 1.53
N PHE A 101 6.81 -1.77 1.65
CA PHE A 101 7.86 -1.85 0.62
C PHE A 101 8.85 -2.95 0.95
N ASN A 102 9.32 -3.63 -0.09
CA ASN A 102 10.44 -4.55 -0.01
C ASN A 102 11.38 -4.30 -1.20
N LYS A 103 12.67 -4.16 -0.91
CA LYS A 103 13.70 -3.73 -1.87
C LYS A 103 13.88 -4.71 -3.00
N GLU A 104 13.82 -6.01 -2.74
CA GLU A 104 13.93 -7.06 -3.75
C GLU A 104 12.71 -7.05 -4.67
N ASP A 105 11.50 -7.10 -4.09
CA ASP A 105 10.21 -7.10 -4.79
C ASP A 105 9.97 -5.80 -5.58
N ASN A 106 10.57 -4.70 -5.12
CA ASN A 106 10.46 -3.39 -5.74
C ASN A 106 11.75 -2.95 -6.46
N SER A 107 12.64 -3.88 -6.79
CA SER A 107 13.92 -3.57 -7.47
C SER A 107 13.76 -2.91 -8.87
N GLN A 108 12.66 -3.19 -9.57
CA GLN A 108 12.37 -2.61 -10.90
C GLN A 108 11.38 -1.45 -10.86
N PHE A 109 11.16 -0.88 -9.67
CA PHE A 109 10.19 0.17 -9.48
C PHE A 109 10.60 1.43 -10.23
N LYS A 110 9.71 1.89 -11.12
CA LYS A 110 9.93 3.08 -11.93
C LYS A 110 9.50 4.34 -11.18
N MET A 111 10.25 5.41 -11.38
CA MET A 111 9.93 6.71 -10.86
C MET A 111 8.54 7.17 -11.34
N TYR A 112 7.84 7.87 -10.47
CA TYR A 112 6.62 8.58 -10.81
C TYR A 112 6.69 10.03 -10.34
N ALA A 113 5.79 10.86 -10.85
CA ALA A 113 5.67 12.25 -10.42
C ALA A 113 4.32 12.47 -9.72
N THR A 114 4.30 13.43 -8.79
CA THR A 114 3.10 13.91 -8.14
C THR A 114 3.03 15.43 -8.29
N THR A 115 1.94 15.94 -8.83
CA THR A 115 1.68 17.38 -8.93
C THR A 115 0.66 17.79 -7.88
N TYR A 116 0.97 18.84 -7.12
CA TYR A 116 0.11 19.45 -6.11
C TYR A 116 -0.41 20.79 -6.63
N GLU A 117 -1.72 20.90 -6.84
CA GLU A 117 -2.38 22.13 -7.30
C GLU A 117 -3.21 22.69 -6.16
N LEU A 118 -2.84 23.89 -5.66
CA LEU A 118 -3.54 24.52 -4.54
C LEU A 118 -4.87 25.12 -5.02
N ASN A 119 -5.92 24.86 -4.27
CA ASN A 119 -7.23 25.46 -4.46
C ASN A 119 -7.42 26.68 -3.57
N GLU A 120 -8.43 27.51 -3.85
CA GLU A 120 -8.75 28.72 -3.06
C GLU A 120 -9.09 28.42 -1.59
N ASP A 121 -9.51 27.19 -1.27
CA ASP A 121 -9.85 26.72 0.09
C ASP A 121 -8.66 26.09 0.84
N SER A 122 -7.43 26.30 0.35
CA SER A 122 -6.19 25.72 0.86
C SER A 122 -6.13 24.19 0.80
N SER A 123 -7.03 23.53 0.05
CA SER A 123 -6.88 22.11 -0.30
C SER A 123 -5.98 21.92 -1.53
N TYR A 124 -5.44 20.72 -1.71
CA TYR A 124 -4.74 20.36 -2.94
C TYR A 124 -5.51 19.38 -3.79
N ASN A 125 -5.58 19.63 -5.09
CA ASN A 125 -5.74 18.56 -6.06
C ASN A 125 -4.37 17.93 -6.33
N VAL A 126 -4.28 16.63 -6.10
CA VAL A 126 -3.03 15.88 -6.15
C VAL A 126 -3.13 14.83 -7.23
N THR A 127 -2.35 15.00 -8.28
CA THR A 127 -2.31 14.08 -9.42
C THR A 127 -0.98 13.34 -9.41
N SER A 128 -1.02 12.02 -9.20
CA SER A 128 0.15 11.16 -9.37
C SER A 128 0.12 10.51 -10.75
N THR A 129 1.19 10.67 -11.51
CA THR A 129 1.33 10.14 -12.87
C THR A 129 2.39 9.06 -12.91
N LEU A 130 2.01 7.85 -13.31
CA LEU A 130 2.86 6.66 -13.28
C LEU A 130 2.87 5.95 -14.63
N LEU A 131 4.01 5.40 -15.02
CA LEU A 131 4.10 4.51 -16.18
C LEU A 131 3.73 3.08 -15.78
N ARG A 132 2.62 2.56 -16.31
CA ARG A 132 2.16 1.18 -16.09
C ARG A 132 1.81 0.51 -17.42
N ASN A 133 2.41 -0.65 -17.70
CA ASN A 133 2.15 -1.40 -18.94
C ASN A 133 2.25 -0.55 -20.22
N GLN A 134 3.23 0.37 -20.29
CA GLN A 134 3.41 1.33 -21.40
C GLN A 134 2.35 2.43 -21.52
N LEU A 135 1.44 2.55 -20.54
CA LEU A 135 0.43 3.60 -20.45
C LEU A 135 0.71 4.54 -19.28
N CYS A 136 0.29 5.80 -19.44
CA CYS A 136 0.34 6.80 -18.38
C CYS A 136 -0.93 6.71 -17.54
N ASP A 137 -0.80 6.15 -16.33
CA ASP A 137 -1.89 6.08 -15.36
C ASP A 137 -1.87 7.34 -14.49
N HIS A 138 -3.03 8.00 -14.36
CA HIS A 138 -3.20 9.18 -13.51
C HIS A 138 -4.09 8.85 -12.31
N TRP A 139 -3.60 9.17 -11.12
CA TRP A 139 -4.30 8.97 -9.86
C TRP A 139 -4.55 10.32 -9.21
N ILE A 140 -5.81 10.75 -9.23
CA ILE A 140 -6.23 12.05 -8.71
C ILE A 140 -6.84 11.86 -7.32
N ARG A 141 -6.40 12.68 -6.37
CA ARG A 141 -6.88 12.72 -4.99
C ARG A 141 -7.02 14.18 -4.56
N THR A 142 -7.87 14.45 -3.59
CA THR A 142 -7.93 15.77 -2.96
C THR A 142 -7.38 15.66 -1.55
N PHE A 143 -6.40 16.50 -1.19
CA PHE A 143 -5.89 16.60 0.17
C PHE A 143 -6.50 17.82 0.85
N LEU A 144 -7.29 17.56 1.89
CA LEU A 144 -7.96 18.59 2.68
C LEU A 144 -7.06 19.02 3.83
N PRO A 145 -6.93 20.33 4.12
CA PRO A 145 -6.12 20.80 5.23
C PRO A 145 -6.63 20.26 6.56
N SER A 146 -5.69 19.95 7.46
CA SER A 146 -5.98 19.59 8.85
C SER A 146 -5.83 20.82 9.76
N PHE A 147 -5.89 20.61 11.08
CA PHE A 147 -5.72 21.69 12.06
C PHE A 147 -4.30 22.29 12.05
N GLN A 148 -3.29 21.49 11.68
CA GLN A 148 -1.89 21.94 11.62
C GLN A 148 -1.49 22.18 10.16
N PRO A 149 -1.00 23.38 9.78
CA PRO A 149 -0.45 23.63 8.45
C PRO A 149 0.62 22.61 8.06
N GLY A 150 0.60 22.13 6.82
CA GLY A 150 1.48 21.04 6.36
C GLY A 150 0.99 19.64 6.72
N GLN A 151 -0.16 19.50 7.39
CA GLN A 151 -0.85 18.24 7.59
C GLN A 151 -2.20 18.22 6.86
N PHE A 152 -2.50 17.12 6.19
CA PHE A 152 -3.70 16.95 5.38
C PHE A 152 -4.38 15.60 5.64
N ASN A 153 -5.66 15.52 5.29
CA ASN A 153 -6.42 14.28 5.21
C ASN A 153 -6.88 14.03 3.77
N LEU A 154 -7.25 12.78 3.46
CA LEU A 154 -7.85 12.46 2.17
C LEU A 154 -9.30 12.97 2.11
N GLY A 155 -9.61 13.79 1.11
CA GLY A 155 -10.97 14.23 0.79
C GLY A 155 -11.78 13.11 0.13
N ASN A 156 -13.10 13.15 0.32
CA ASN A 156 -14.05 12.16 -0.20
C ASN A 156 -13.64 10.70 0.13
N ILE A 157 -13.20 10.46 1.37
CA ILE A 157 -12.65 9.16 1.82
C ILE A 157 -13.63 8.00 1.61
N GLU A 158 -14.94 8.28 1.65
CA GLU A 158 -16.01 7.32 1.39
C GLU A 158 -15.97 6.71 -0.01
N ARG A 159 -15.32 7.37 -0.97
CA ARG A 159 -15.10 6.84 -2.33
C ARG A 159 -13.98 5.81 -2.42
N TYR A 160 -13.29 5.53 -1.31
CA TYR A 160 -12.18 4.58 -1.25
C TYR A 160 -12.53 3.41 -0.32
N PRO A 161 -13.21 2.36 -0.82
CA PRO A 161 -13.67 1.24 -0.02
C PRO A 161 -12.54 0.59 0.79
N GLY A 162 -12.77 0.46 2.10
CA GLY A 162 -11.83 -0.15 3.04
C GLY A 162 -10.81 0.81 3.65
N ILE A 163 -10.67 2.04 3.16
CA ILE A 163 -9.85 3.07 3.81
C ILE A 163 -10.67 3.70 4.94
N GLN A 164 -10.12 3.67 6.15
CA GLN A 164 -10.77 4.15 7.37
C GLN A 164 -10.20 5.50 7.81
N SER A 165 -8.90 5.72 7.58
CA SER A 165 -8.26 7.03 7.74
C SER A 165 -7.07 7.16 6.81
N TYR A 166 -6.72 8.41 6.49
CA TYR A 166 -5.57 8.73 5.66
C TYR A 166 -5.03 10.10 6.08
N THR A 167 -3.77 10.14 6.51
CA THR A 167 -3.07 11.33 6.98
C THR A 167 -1.82 11.55 6.14
N VAL A 168 -1.60 12.80 5.74
CA VAL A 168 -0.40 13.29 5.07
C VAL A 168 0.24 14.32 5.97
N ARG A 169 1.56 14.28 6.12
CA ARG A 169 2.33 15.25 6.89
C ARG A 169 3.60 15.61 6.15
N VAL A 170 3.78 16.88 5.82
CA VAL A 170 5.05 17.39 5.29
C VAL A 170 6.04 17.46 6.45
N VAL A 171 7.09 16.64 6.37
CA VAL A 171 8.09 16.48 7.45
C VAL A 171 9.10 17.62 7.40
N ALA A 172 9.64 17.86 6.21
CA ALA A 172 10.62 18.90 5.94
C ALA A 172 10.61 19.25 4.46
N THR A 173 10.80 20.51 4.11
CA THR A 173 10.94 20.96 2.71
C THR A 173 11.67 22.28 2.64
N ASP A 174 12.47 22.46 1.59
CA ASP A 174 13.00 23.77 1.19
C ASP A 174 12.21 24.40 0.03
N TYR A 175 11.11 23.75 -0.37
CA TYR A 175 10.19 24.08 -1.46
C TYR A 175 10.77 24.01 -2.87
N ASN A 176 12.07 24.26 -3.02
CA ASN A 176 12.71 24.52 -4.29
C ASN A 176 13.55 23.36 -4.80
N GLN A 177 13.96 22.42 -3.94
CA GLN A 177 14.79 21.28 -4.35
C GLN A 177 14.21 19.97 -3.86
N VAL A 178 13.84 19.89 -2.58
CA VAL A 178 13.54 18.64 -1.90
C VAL A 178 12.42 18.77 -0.89
N ALA A 179 11.63 17.72 -0.76
CA ALA A 179 10.67 17.57 0.33
C ALA A 179 10.63 16.14 0.84
N THR A 180 10.42 15.96 2.14
CA THR A 180 10.11 14.68 2.75
C THR A 180 8.68 14.72 3.27
N VAL A 181 7.84 13.77 2.82
CA VAL A 181 6.42 13.71 3.19
C VAL A 181 6.09 12.34 3.75
N PHE A 182 5.46 12.32 4.92
CA PHE A 182 4.97 11.12 5.58
C PHE A 182 3.49 10.91 5.25
N PHE A 183 3.13 9.66 4.99
CA PHE A 183 1.77 9.21 4.72
C PHE A 183 1.44 8.08 5.68
N LYS A 184 0.26 8.12 6.30
CA LYS A 184 -0.29 7.01 7.07
C LYS A 184 -1.72 6.73 6.62
N LYS A 185 -2.08 5.47 6.43
CA LYS A 185 -3.46 5.05 6.19
C LYS A 185 -3.82 3.86 7.05
N VAL A 186 -5.10 3.76 7.40
CA VAL A 186 -5.68 2.54 7.95
C VAL A 186 -6.56 1.94 6.87
N TYR A 187 -6.21 0.75 6.40
CA TYR A 187 -6.96 0.00 5.39
C TYR A 187 -7.33 -1.38 5.93
N LYS A 188 -8.62 -1.70 5.93
CA LYS A 188 -9.15 -2.97 6.47
C LYS A 188 -8.56 -3.31 7.85
N ASN A 189 -8.56 -2.33 8.76
CA ASN A 189 -8.02 -2.43 10.13
C ASN A 189 -6.52 -2.69 10.22
N ARG A 190 -5.75 -2.37 9.17
CA ARG A 190 -4.29 -2.46 9.18
C ARG A 190 -3.67 -1.10 8.92
N GLU A 191 -2.65 -0.77 9.70
CA GLU A 191 -1.92 0.48 9.53
C GLU A 191 -0.80 0.31 8.51
N PHE A 192 -0.82 1.16 7.49
CA PHE A 192 0.23 1.30 6.51
C PHE A 192 0.81 2.69 6.63
N PHE A 193 2.12 2.80 6.49
CA PHE A 193 2.76 4.10 6.38
C PHE A 193 3.85 4.07 5.30
N LYS A 194 4.05 5.22 4.67
CA LYS A 194 5.16 5.46 3.78
C LYS A 194 5.73 6.86 3.97
N ILE A 195 6.97 7.03 3.54
CA ILE A 195 7.70 8.27 3.50
C ILE A 195 8.15 8.43 2.06
N THR A 196 7.87 9.58 1.49
CA THR A 196 8.30 9.94 0.14
C THR A 196 9.37 11.01 0.21
N LEU A 197 10.51 10.76 -0.42
CA LEU A 197 11.50 11.77 -0.75
C LEU A 197 11.17 12.32 -2.14
N TYR A 198 10.69 13.55 -2.16
CA TYR A 198 10.40 14.32 -3.36
C TYR A 198 11.62 15.14 -3.78
N GLY A 199 11.84 15.23 -5.09
CA GLY A 199 12.77 16.18 -5.70
C GLY A 199 12.07 17.03 -6.75
N ARG A 200 12.47 18.30 -6.89
CA ARG A 200 12.08 19.11 -8.07
C ARG A 200 12.76 18.60 -9.36
N THR A 201 13.85 17.88 -9.20
CA THR A 201 14.56 17.13 -10.24
C THR A 201 14.51 15.63 -9.94
N LYS A 202 14.79 14.79 -10.94
CA LYS A 202 14.86 13.33 -10.80
C LYS A 202 16.05 12.85 -9.97
N GLU A 203 17.06 13.69 -9.84
CA GLU A 203 18.27 13.41 -9.08
C GLU A 203 18.37 14.34 -7.87
N LEU A 204 18.86 13.79 -6.77
CA LEU A 204 19.18 14.49 -5.54
C LEU A 204 20.58 14.08 -5.10
N THR A 205 21.23 14.95 -4.31
CA THR A 205 22.56 14.67 -3.76
C THR A 205 22.54 13.43 -2.86
N GLN A 206 23.69 12.79 -2.72
CA GLN A 206 23.84 11.61 -1.87
C GLN A 206 23.53 11.95 -0.40
N GLU A 207 23.91 13.13 0.07
CA GLU A 207 23.60 13.64 1.42
C GLU A 207 22.10 13.67 1.69
N LEU A 208 21.28 14.18 0.76
CA LEU A 208 19.82 14.21 0.91
C LEU A 208 19.22 12.81 0.97
N LYS A 209 19.76 11.87 0.19
CA LYS A 209 19.33 10.46 0.23
C LYS A 209 19.72 9.78 1.55
N GLU A 210 20.90 10.07 2.09
CA GLU A 210 21.36 9.55 3.39
C GLU A 210 20.55 10.11 4.56
N ASN A 211 20.20 11.39 4.51
CA ASN A 211 19.29 12.01 5.48
C ASN A 211 17.91 11.33 5.45
N PHE A 212 17.38 11.05 4.26
CA PHE A 212 16.14 10.30 4.08
C PHE A 212 16.22 8.88 4.65
N ILE A 213 17.30 8.14 4.38
CA ILE A 213 17.52 6.79 4.94
C ILE A 213 17.58 6.85 6.47
N THR A 214 18.31 7.82 7.03
CA THR A 214 18.43 8.01 8.48
C THR A 214 17.07 8.29 9.11
N PHE A 215 16.27 9.16 8.50
CA PHE A 215 14.91 9.44 8.95
C PHE A 215 14.01 8.20 8.88
N ALA A 216 14.03 7.46 7.78
CA ALA A 216 13.27 6.21 7.63
C ALA A 216 13.62 5.19 8.72
N LYS A 217 14.92 5.00 8.98
CA LYS A 217 15.42 4.10 10.05
C LYS A 217 15.00 4.56 11.44
N SER A 218 14.95 5.88 11.68
CA SER A 218 14.45 6.43 12.96
C SER A 218 12.98 6.08 13.23
N LEU A 219 12.21 5.74 12.19
CA LEU A 219 10.82 5.28 12.27
C LEU A 219 10.69 3.75 12.32
N GLY A 220 11.81 3.03 12.46
CA GLY A 220 11.86 1.57 12.62
C GLY A 220 11.94 0.78 11.33
N LEU A 221 12.07 1.44 10.17
CA LEU A 221 12.27 0.77 8.89
C LEU A 221 13.73 0.26 8.75
N THR A 222 13.92 -0.84 8.02
CA THR A 222 15.25 -1.35 7.65
C THR A 222 15.61 -0.95 6.21
N ASP A 223 16.85 -1.22 5.78
CA ASP A 223 17.28 -0.97 4.40
C ASP A 223 16.40 -1.67 3.35
N ASP A 224 15.84 -2.83 3.69
CA ASP A 224 14.96 -3.59 2.80
C ASP A 224 13.61 -2.91 2.59
N HIS A 225 13.23 -1.94 3.43
CA HIS A 225 11.99 -1.20 3.31
C HIS A 225 12.17 0.14 2.58
N ILE A 226 13.38 0.43 2.08
CA ILE A 226 13.76 1.69 1.45
C ILE A 226 14.17 1.44 0.01
N ILE A 227 13.54 2.15 -0.93
CA ILE A 227 13.79 2.03 -2.36
C ILE A 227 14.03 3.41 -2.98
N PHE A 228 14.87 3.42 -4.01
CA PHE A 228 15.09 4.58 -4.88
C PHE A 228 14.63 4.21 -6.29
N PRO A 229 13.48 4.75 -6.75
CA PRO A 229 12.92 4.42 -8.05
C PRO A 229 13.87 4.73 -9.21
N ILE A 230 13.78 3.92 -10.27
CA ILE A 230 14.56 4.10 -11.50
C ILE A 230 14.00 5.32 -12.27
N PRO A 231 14.80 6.37 -12.54
CA PRO A 231 14.37 7.51 -13.34
C PRO A 231 13.90 7.09 -14.73
N ILE A 232 12.81 7.70 -15.20
CA ILE A 232 12.25 7.52 -16.54
C ILE A 232 11.78 8.87 -17.09
N ASP A 233 11.66 9.01 -18.40
CA ASP A 233 11.14 10.24 -19.02
C ASP A 233 9.65 10.13 -19.37
N GLN A 234 9.24 8.94 -19.82
CA GLN A 234 7.87 8.66 -20.25
C GLN A 234 6.85 8.97 -19.13
N CYS A 235 5.77 9.67 -19.50
CA CYS A 235 4.64 10.10 -18.66
C CYS A 235 4.94 11.19 -17.61
N ILE A 236 6.19 11.40 -17.20
CA ILE A 236 6.47 12.21 -16.00
C ILE A 236 7.15 13.56 -16.27
N ASP A 237 7.56 13.81 -17.51
CA ASP A 237 8.25 15.05 -17.92
C ASP A 237 7.37 16.10 -18.62
N GLU A 238 6.09 15.82 -18.80
CA GLU A 238 5.15 16.75 -19.48
C GLU A 238 4.84 18.03 -18.71
#